data_AF-A0A4Q7VZ23-F1
#
_entry.id   AF-A0A4Q7VZ23-F1
#
_cell.length_a   1.000
_cell.length_b   1.000
_cell.length_c   1.000
_cell.angle_alpha   90.00
_cell.angle_beta   90.00
_cell.angle_gamma   90.00
#
_symmetry.space_group_name_H-M   'P 1'
#
loop_
_entity.id
_entity.type
_entity.pdbx_description
1 polymer ?
#
loop_
_entity_poly.entity_id
_entity_poly.type
_entity_poly.pdbx_seq_one_letter_code
_entity_poly.pdbx_strand_id
1 'polypeptide(L)'
;MPEHLSSHHRAVLRKIFQHPVSHNIEWHDVLSLLEAVGTVERRHDGKVEVTVGSETGFFDLPEHKDTEIEAVVGIRRLLEAAGFSEAGAPD
;
A
#
# COMPACT_ATOMS: atom_id res chain seq x y z
N MET A 1 11.84 8.45 -12.55
CA MET A 1 11.49 9.26 -11.37
C MET A 1 10.13 8.75 -10.93
N PRO A 2 9.89 8.41 -9.65
CA PRO A 2 8.57 7.92 -9.26
C PRO A 2 7.56 9.05 -9.55
N GLU A 3 6.64 8.75 -10.47
CA GLU A 3 5.68 9.69 -11.00
C GLU A 3 4.80 10.19 -9.85
N HIS A 4 4.57 11.50 -9.81
CA HIS A 4 4.00 12.19 -8.65
C HIS A 4 2.78 11.46 -8.06
N LEU A 5 2.80 11.22 -6.75
CA LEU A 5 1.62 10.75 -6.01
C LEU A 5 0.43 11.68 -6.32
N SER A 6 -0.57 11.12 -7.01
CA SER A 6 -1.80 11.84 -7.31
C SER A 6 -2.56 12.18 -6.03
N SER A 7 -3.47 13.15 -6.10
CA SER A 7 -4.31 13.51 -4.94
C SER A 7 -5.10 12.31 -4.40
N HIS A 8 -5.44 11.36 -5.27
CA HIS A 8 -6.04 10.09 -4.86
C HIS A 8 -5.07 9.23 -4.03
N HIS A 9 -3.86 8.98 -4.54
CA HIS A 9 -2.84 8.20 -3.84
C HIS A 9 -2.51 8.80 -2.46
N ARG A 10 -2.42 10.14 -2.36
CA ARG A 10 -2.24 10.83 -1.08
C ARG A 10 -3.40 10.61 -0.10
N ALA A 11 -4.64 10.56 -0.60
CA ALA A 11 -5.80 10.28 0.25
C ALA A 11 -5.79 8.84 0.77
N VAL A 12 -5.44 7.87 -0.08
CA VAL A 12 -5.29 6.46 0.30
C VAL A 12 -4.17 6.30 1.32
N LEU A 13 -3.02 6.94 1.08
CA LEU A 13 -1.88 6.90 1.99
C LEU A 13 -2.28 7.46 3.37
N ARG A 14 -2.97 8.59 3.44
CA ARG A 14 -3.51 9.08 4.73
C ARG A 14 -4.43 8.09 5.42
N LYS A 15 -5.33 7.41 4.69
CA LYS A 15 -6.23 6.39 5.26
C LYS A 15 -5.46 5.20 5.84
N ILE A 16 -4.36 4.78 5.20
CA ILE A 16 -3.49 3.68 5.66
C ILE A 16 -2.75 4.08 6.96
N PHE A 17 -2.27 5.32 7.03
CA PHE A 17 -1.54 5.84 8.19
C PHE A 17 -2.43 6.32 9.34
N GLN A 18 -3.71 6.60 9.05
CA GLN A 18 -4.70 7.01 10.04
C GLN A 18 -4.90 5.94 11.13
N HIS A 19 -5.12 6.39 12.36
CA HIS A 19 -5.48 5.53 13.49
C HIS A 19 -6.80 6.00 14.13
N PRO A 20 -7.83 5.14 14.22
CA PRO A 20 -7.88 3.75 13.75
C PRO A 20 -7.85 3.64 12.21
N VAL A 21 -7.42 2.48 11.70
CA VAL A 21 -7.39 2.21 10.26
C VAL A 21 -8.80 2.30 9.70
N SER A 22 -8.96 2.99 8.57
CA SER A 22 -10.26 3.09 7.89
C SER A 22 -10.73 1.70 7.42
N HIS A 23 -11.94 1.31 7.78
CA HIS A 23 -12.56 0.03 7.35
C HIS A 23 -13.06 0.05 5.89
N ASN A 24 -12.94 1.18 5.19
CA ASN A 24 -13.48 1.39 3.83
C ASN A 24 -12.34 1.73 2.85
N ILE A 25 -11.25 0.97 2.94
CA ILE A 25 -10.12 1.07 2.01
C ILE A 25 -10.28 -0.03 0.98
N GLU A 26 -10.55 0.35 -0.26
CA GLU A 26 -10.70 -0.60 -1.36
C GLU A 26 -9.32 -1.15 -1.76
N TRP A 27 -9.24 -2.46 -1.98
CA TRP A 27 -8.00 -3.11 -2.41
C TRP A 27 -7.43 -2.51 -3.70
N HIS A 28 -8.31 -2.08 -4.60
CA HIS A 28 -7.91 -1.43 -5.85
C HIS A 28 -7.19 -0.10 -5.63
N ASP A 29 -7.61 0.68 -4.63
CA ASP A 29 -6.97 1.95 -4.26
C ASP A 29 -5.59 1.71 -3.64
N VAL A 30 -5.48 0.69 -2.80
CA VAL A 30 -4.21 0.23 -2.22
C VAL A 30 -3.27 -0.23 -3.31
N LEU A 31 -3.74 -1.08 -4.23
CA LEU A 31 -2.95 -1.57 -5.34
C LEU A 31 -2.42 -0.42 -6.20
N SER A 32 -3.30 0.52 -6.55
CA SER A 32 -2.93 1.71 -7.34
C SER A 32 -1.87 2.57 -6.63
N LEU A 33 -1.96 2.72 -5.30
CA LEU A 33 -0.92 3.39 -4.51
C LEU A 33 0.39 2.61 -4.56
N LEU A 34 0.35 1.29 -4.36
CA LEU A 34 1.53 0.43 -4.35
C LEU A 34 2.24 0.40 -5.70
N GLU A 35 1.50 0.34 -6.80
CA GLU A 35 2.02 0.44 -8.17
C GLU A 35 2.63 1.83 -8.47
N ALA A 36 2.18 2.87 -7.76
CA ALA A 36 2.73 4.22 -7.92
C ALA A 36 4.04 4.43 -7.14
N VAL A 37 4.21 3.76 -5.99
CA VAL A 37 5.40 3.91 -5.13
C VAL A 37 6.43 2.81 -5.31
N GLY A 38 6.06 1.71 -5.96
CA GLY A 38 6.90 0.54 -6.12
C GLY A 38 6.39 -0.42 -7.19
N THR A 39 6.84 -1.66 -7.10
CA THR A 39 6.48 -2.74 -8.04
C THR A 39 5.53 -3.70 -7.34
N VAL A 40 4.45 -4.09 -8.03
CA VAL A 40 3.50 -5.07 -7.53
C VAL A 40 3.41 -6.26 -8.49
N GLU A 41 3.73 -7.45 -7.99
CA GLU A 41 3.75 -8.70 -8.76
C GLU A 41 2.80 -9.73 -8.14
N ARG A 42 1.95 -10.32 -8.97
CA ARG A 42 1.06 -11.41 -8.52
C ARG A 42 1.79 -12.73 -8.62
N ARG A 43 1.98 -13.41 -7.50
CA ARG A 43 2.63 -14.72 -7.46
C ARG A 43 1.67 -15.84 -7.84
N HIS A 44 2.25 -16.94 -8.31
CA HIS A 44 1.53 -18.18 -8.60
C HIS A 44 0.87 -18.83 -7.37
N ASP A 45 1.37 -18.55 -6.16
CA ASP A 45 0.76 -19.00 -4.89
C ASP A 45 -0.51 -18.24 -4.49
N GLY A 46 -0.98 -17.27 -5.27
CA GLY A 46 -2.14 -16.45 -4.92
C GLY A 46 -1.85 -15.30 -3.95
N LYS A 47 -0.57 -15.02 -3.70
CA LYS A 47 -0.11 -13.84 -2.93
C LYS A 47 0.36 -12.74 -3.87
N VAL A 48 0.35 -11.51 -3.38
CA VAL A 48 0.88 -10.33 -4.04
C VAL A 48 2.21 -9.96 -3.40
N GLU A 49 3.27 -9.95 -4.19
CA GLU A 49 4.57 -9.44 -3.83
C GLU A 49 4.60 -7.95 -4.14
N VAL A 50 5.01 -7.15 -3.16
CA VAL A 50 5.06 -5.69 -3.25
C VAL A 50 6.45 -5.26 -2.85
N THR A 51 7.16 -4.61 -3.76
CA THR A 51 8.51 -4.10 -3.53
C THR A 51 8.50 -2.58 -3.61
N VAL A 52 8.83 -1.92 -2.51
CA VAL A 52 8.92 -0.47 -2.42
C VAL A 52 10.35 -0.11 -2.01
N GLY A 53 11.12 0.45 -2.96
CA GLY A 53 12.54 0.72 -2.75
C GLY A 53 13.32 -0.57 -2.49
N SER A 54 13.89 -0.70 -1.28
CA SER A 54 14.63 -1.89 -0.83
C SER A 54 13.78 -2.88 -0.03
N GLU A 55 12.55 -2.50 0.32
CA GLU A 55 11.67 -3.29 1.17
C GLU A 55 10.70 -4.11 0.33
N THR A 56 10.54 -5.39 0.64
CA THR A 56 9.57 -6.28 -0.02
C THR A 56 8.62 -6.91 0.99
N GLY A 57 7.33 -6.81 0.71
CA GLY A 57 6.25 -7.41 1.49
C GLY A 57 5.41 -8.37 0.67
N PHE A 58 4.84 -9.37 1.34
CA PHE A 58 3.94 -10.35 0.72
C PHE A 58 2.57 -10.24 1.39
N PHE A 59 1.54 -10.04 0.58
CA PHE A 59 0.17 -9.87 1.04
C PHE A 59 -0.74 -10.90 0.37
N ASP A 60 -1.69 -11.43 1.13
CA ASP A 60 -2.73 -12.28 0.57
C ASP A 60 -3.75 -11.42 -0.21
N LEU A 61 -4.23 -11.94 -1.34
CA LEU A 61 -5.27 -11.26 -2.11
C LEU A 61 -6.57 -11.30 -1.30
N PRO A 62 -7.22 -10.16 -1.01
CA PRO A 62 -8.47 -10.16 -0.28
C PRO A 62 -9.55 -10.86 -1.11
N GLU A 63 -10.41 -11.63 -0.42
CA GLU A 63 -11.58 -12.28 -1.04
C GLU A 63 -12.67 -11.27 -1.44
N HIS A 64 -12.65 -10.08 -0.82
CA HIS A 64 -13.61 -9.01 -1.03
C HIS A 64 -12.95 -7.77 -1.65
N LYS A 65 -13.79 -6.80 -2.06
CA LYS A 65 -13.33 -5.54 -2.64
C LYS A 65 -12.58 -4.68 -1.61
N ASP A 66 -12.92 -4.84 -0.34
CA ASP A 66 -12.33 -4.14 0.80
C ASP A 66 -11.08 -4.85 1.29
N THR A 67 -10.08 -4.07 1.69
CA THR A 67 -8.83 -4.60 2.26
C THR A 67 -9.03 -4.92 3.74
N GLU A 68 -8.51 -6.06 4.19
CA GLU A 68 -8.49 -6.42 5.60
C GLU A 68 -7.53 -5.52 6.40
N ILE A 69 -7.89 -5.23 7.65
CA ILE A 69 -7.11 -4.35 8.52
C ILE A 69 -5.67 -4.86 8.69
N GLU A 70 -5.49 -6.17 8.80
CA GLU A 70 -4.16 -6.79 8.94
C GLU A 70 -3.27 -6.52 7.72
N ALA A 71 -3.82 -6.64 6.52
CA ALA A 71 -3.13 -6.30 5.28
C ALA A 71 -2.77 -4.80 5.25
N VAL A 72 -3.70 -3.92 5.64
CA VAL A 72 -3.42 -2.47 5.71
C VAL A 72 -2.30 -2.16 6.70
N VAL A 73 -2.29 -2.79 7.88
CA VAL A 73 -1.22 -2.60 8.89
C VAL A 73 0.12 -3.12 8.36
N GLY A 74 0.13 -4.24 7.63
CA GLY A 74 1.34 -4.76 6.99
C GLY A 74 1.87 -3.82 5.90
N ILE A 75 0.98 -3.31 5.04
CA ILE A 75 1.34 -2.34 3.99
C ILE A 75 1.87 -1.05 4.62
N ARG A 76 1.21 -0.55 5.67
CA ARG A 76 1.68 0.62 6.42
C ARG A 76 3.10 0.43 6.89
N ARG A 77 3.41 -0.72 7.51
CA ARG A 77 4.78 -1.01 7.99
C ARG A 77 5.79 -1.10 6.86
N LEU A 78 5.42 -1.68 5.72
CA LEU A 78 6.28 -1.75 4.53
C LEU A 78 6.59 -0.33 4.01
N LEU A 79 5.57 0.51 3.89
CA LEU A 79 5.71 1.90 3.47
C LEU A 79 6.56 2.69 4.46
N GLU A 80 6.33 2.54 5.77
CA GLU A 80 7.14 3.15 6.83
C GLU A 80 8.62 2.74 6.72
N ALA A 81 8.89 1.45 6.49
CA ALA A 81 10.26 0.95 6.33
C ALA A 81 10.94 1.46 5.06
N ALA A 82 10.17 1.67 3.98
CA ALA A 82 10.64 2.31 2.76
C ALA A 82 10.78 3.85 2.88
N GLY A 83 10.48 4.43 4.05
CA GLY A 83 10.62 5.86 4.32
C GLY A 83 9.39 6.71 3.98
N PHE A 84 8.26 6.09 3.61
CA PHE A 84 7.00 6.79 3.40
C PHE A 84 6.33 7.09 4.74
N SER A 85 5.64 8.23 4.80
CA SER A 85 4.88 8.66 5.98
C SER A 85 3.58 9.32 5.54
N GLU A 86 2.68 9.66 6.46
CA GLU A 86 1.44 10.38 6.17
C GLU A 86 1.65 11.63 5.29
N ALA A 87 2.82 12.28 5.42
CA ALA A 87 3.20 13.46 4.65
C ALA A 87 3.49 13.17 3.16
N GLY A 88 3.86 11.94 2.80
CA GLY A 88 4.15 11.55 1.42
C GLY A 88 5.41 10.69 1.27
N ALA A 89 5.97 10.73 0.06
CA ALA A 89 7.21 10.05 -0.30
C ALA A 89 8.41 10.60 0.51
N PRO A 90 9.46 9.79 0.74
CA PRO A 90 10.71 10.27 1.31
C PRO A 90 11.31 11.38 0.44
N ASP A 91 11.94 12.36 1.11
CA ASP A 91 12.62 13.53 0.50
C ASP A 91 13.85 13.12 -0.33
#